data_AF-A0A662JHB3-F1
#
_entry.id   AF-A0A662JHB3-F1
#
_cell.length_a   1.000
_cell.length_b   1.000
_cell.length_c   1.000
_cell.angle_alpha   90.00
_cell.angle_beta   90.00
_cell.angle_gamma   90.00
#
_symmetry.space_group_name_H-M   'P 1'
#
loop_
_entity.id
_entity.type
_entity.pdbx_description
1 polymer ?
#
loop_
_entity_poly.entity_id
_entity_poly.type
_entity_poly.pdbx_seq_one_letter_code
_entity_poly.pdbx_strand_id
1 'polypeptide(L)'
;YSLSQTARWLAYSAKELCRVLGLQNHLQPLHNLELRLKIGCREELLPLTMLEGIGRVRARLLYNAGYRSPQDLAKASITELTRIPTIGVETAKSILKQLGMLSEKERLP
;
A
#
# COMPACT_ATOMS: atom_id res chain seq x y z
N TYR A 1 1.78 -19.85 9.20
CA TYR A 1 1.19 -19.53 7.88
C TYR A 1 -0.31 -19.80 7.81
N SER A 2 -0.85 -20.88 8.43
CA SER A 2 -2.29 -21.16 8.41
C SER A 2 -3.14 -20.10 9.13
N LEU A 3 -2.74 -19.67 10.34
CA LEU A 3 -3.56 -18.78 11.17
C LEU A 3 -3.88 -17.43 10.49
N SER A 4 -2.90 -16.80 9.84
CA SER A 4 -3.09 -15.53 9.12
C SER A 4 -3.97 -15.68 7.90
N GLN A 5 -3.85 -16.80 7.17
CA GLN A 5 -4.72 -17.10 6.03
C GLN A 5 -6.16 -17.37 6.48
N THR A 6 -6.34 -18.16 7.54
CA THR A 6 -7.66 -18.42 8.15
C THR A 6 -8.28 -17.12 8.67
N ALA A 7 -7.53 -16.28 9.38
CA ALA A 7 -8.01 -14.99 9.85
C ALA A 7 -8.45 -14.08 8.70
N ARG A 8 -7.68 -14.03 7.60
CA ARG A 8 -8.03 -13.28 6.39
C ARG A 8 -9.33 -13.81 5.77
N TRP A 9 -9.47 -15.13 5.68
CA TRP A 9 -10.68 -15.76 5.16
C TRP A 9 -11.91 -15.45 6.04
N LEU A 10 -11.77 -15.51 7.37
CA LEU A 10 -12.85 -15.14 8.29
C LEU A 10 -13.25 -13.67 8.16
N ALA A 11 -12.27 -12.75 8.03
CA ALA A 11 -12.54 -11.32 7.83
C ALA A 11 -13.28 -11.07 6.50
N TYR A 12 -12.89 -11.76 5.43
CA TYR A 12 -13.58 -11.73 4.14
C TYR A 12 -15.02 -12.25 4.27
N SER A 13 -15.22 -13.42 4.87
CA SER A 13 -16.55 -14.03 5.06
C SER A 13 -17.46 -13.13 5.90
N ALA A 14 -16.95 -12.52 6.97
CA ALA A 14 -17.69 -11.56 7.77
C ALA A 14 -18.12 -10.33 6.94
N LYS A 15 -17.25 -9.81 6.08
CA LYS A 15 -17.56 -8.70 5.17
C LYS A 15 -18.69 -9.06 4.21
N GLU A 16 -18.66 -10.26 3.63
CA GLU A 16 -19.72 -10.73 2.74
C GLU A 16 -21.06 -10.92 3.46
N LEU A 17 -21.03 -11.44 4.70
CA LEU A 17 -22.23 -11.51 5.55
C LEU A 17 -22.80 -10.11 5.83
N CYS A 18 -21.95 -9.15 6.21
CA CYS A 18 -22.39 -7.77 6.41
C CYS A 18 -23.00 -7.16 5.14
N ARG A 19 -22.48 -7.50 3.95
CA ARG A 19 -23.02 -7.03 2.67
C ARG A 19 -24.44 -7.56 2.43
N VAL A 20 -24.66 -8.86 2.67
CA VAL A 20 -25.97 -9.50 2.52
C VAL A 20 -26.97 -9.00 3.57
N LEU A 21 -26.51 -8.77 4.80
CA LEU A 21 -27.35 -8.27 5.91
C LEU A 21 -27.60 -6.75 5.86
N GLY A 22 -27.04 -6.03 4.87
CA GLY A 22 -27.21 -4.58 4.75
C GLY A 22 -26.46 -3.75 5.80
N LEU A 23 -25.49 -4.34 6.50
CA LEU A 23 -24.73 -3.72 7.58
C LEU A 23 -23.55 -2.88 7.03
N GLN A 24 -23.88 -1.78 6.35
CA GLN A 24 -22.91 -0.95 5.60
C GLN A 24 -21.77 -0.40 6.48
N ASN A 25 -22.06 -0.06 7.74
CA ASN A 25 -21.08 0.52 8.67
C ASN A 25 -19.88 -0.40 8.96
N HIS A 26 -20.03 -1.71 8.77
CA HIS A 26 -18.96 -2.68 9.05
C HIS A 26 -18.15 -3.07 7.81
N LEU A 27 -18.59 -2.73 6.60
CA LEU A 27 -17.90 -3.11 5.37
C LEU A 27 -16.50 -2.52 5.26
N GLN A 28 -16.36 -1.21 5.50
CA GLN A 28 -15.06 -0.54 5.40
C GLN A 28 -14.08 -1.02 6.49
N PRO A 29 -14.45 -1.11 7.78
CA PRO A 29 -13.57 -1.68 8.81
C PRO A 29 -13.12 -3.11 8.50
N LEU A 30 -14.03 -3.98 8.03
CA LEU A 30 -13.70 -5.37 7.69
C LEU A 30 -12.80 -5.46 6.46
N HIS A 31 -13.01 -4.59 5.47
CA HIS A 31 -12.11 -4.50 4.32
C HIS A 31 -10.70 -4.06 4.72
N ASN A 32 -10.57 -3.01 5.55
CA ASN A 32 -9.28 -2.57 6.07
C ASN A 32 -8.59 -3.69 6.88
N LEU A 33 -9.35 -4.43 7.69
CA LEU A 33 -8.84 -5.57 8.44
C LEU A 33 -8.34 -6.69 7.52
N GLU A 34 -9.09 -7.03 6.48
CA GLU A 34 -8.69 -8.04 5.47
C GLU A 34 -7.35 -7.67 4.82
N LEU A 35 -7.17 -6.40 4.44
CA LEU A 35 -5.93 -5.90 3.85
C LEU A 35 -4.76 -5.94 4.84
N ARG A 36 -4.98 -5.53 6.09
CA ARG A 36 -3.97 -5.59 7.16
C ARG A 36 -3.52 -7.02 7.43
N LEU A 37 -4.44 -7.97 7.42
CA LEU A 37 -4.14 -9.40 7.59
C LEU A 37 -3.39 -9.98 6.39
N LYS A 38 -3.72 -9.53 5.16
CA LYS A 38 -3.03 -9.95 3.94
C LYS A 38 -1.55 -9.53 3.94
N ILE A 39 -1.28 -8.28 4.32
CA ILE A 39 0.05 -7.66 4.18
C ILE A 39 0.87 -7.82 5.47
N GLY A 40 0.21 -7.97 6.63
CA GLY A 40 0.85 -8.02 7.93
C GLY A 40 1.36 -6.65 8.37
N CYS A 41 0.53 -5.62 8.22
CA CYS A 41 0.88 -4.24 8.55
C CYS A 41 -0.20 -3.56 9.39
N ARG A 42 0.18 -2.44 10.02
CA ARG A 42 -0.77 -1.56 10.69
C ARG A 42 -1.50 -0.69 9.66
N GLU A 43 -2.64 -0.14 10.08
CA GLU A 43 -3.55 0.60 9.19
C GLU A 43 -2.90 1.81 8.54
N GLU A 44 -1.98 2.50 9.24
CA GLU A 44 -1.32 3.68 8.70
C GLU A 44 -0.44 3.40 7.47
N LEU A 45 -0.11 2.13 7.21
CA LEU A 45 0.70 1.73 6.06
C LEU A 45 -0.13 1.31 4.85
N LEU A 46 -1.44 1.07 5.03
CA LEU A 46 -2.32 0.62 3.95
C LEU A 46 -2.20 1.48 2.68
N PRO A 47 -2.20 2.83 2.77
CA PRO A 47 -2.14 3.68 1.58
C PRO A 47 -0.88 3.44 0.74
N LEU A 48 0.25 3.14 1.38
CA LEU A 48 1.54 2.93 0.74
C LEU A 48 1.67 1.52 0.17
N THR A 49 1.09 0.53 0.85
CA THR A 49 1.17 -0.88 0.45
C THR A 49 0.30 -1.23 -0.76
N MET A 50 -0.54 -0.30 -1.23
CA MET A 50 -1.28 -0.46 -2.49
C MET A 50 -0.38 -0.39 -3.72
N LEU A 51 0.80 0.23 -3.60
CA LEU A 51 1.77 0.34 -4.68
C LEU A 51 2.50 -0.98 -4.86
N GLU A 52 2.60 -1.42 -6.11
CA GLU A 52 3.31 -2.63 -6.48
C GLU A 52 4.80 -2.50 -6.13
N GLY A 53 5.37 -3.56 -5.54
CA GLY A 53 6.74 -3.56 -5.05
C GLY A 53 6.93 -2.90 -3.67
N ILE A 54 5.85 -2.39 -3.04
CA ILE A 54 5.88 -1.88 -1.67
C ILE A 54 5.24 -2.88 -0.70
N GLY A 55 6.09 -3.72 -0.09
CA GLY A 55 5.69 -4.55 1.05
C GLY A 55 5.77 -3.83 2.39
N ARG A 56 5.50 -4.56 3.48
CA ARG A 56 5.50 -4.05 4.86
C ARG A 56 6.75 -3.27 5.27
N VAL A 57 7.94 -3.70 4.83
CA VAL A 57 9.22 -3.10 5.20
C VAL A 57 9.40 -1.75 4.51
N ARG A 58 9.25 -1.71 3.18
CA ARG A 58 9.35 -0.47 2.39
C ARG A 58 8.28 0.54 2.79
N ALA A 59 7.04 0.10 3.00
CA ALA A 59 5.97 0.97 3.48
C ALA A 59 6.32 1.61 4.83
N ARG A 60 6.89 0.84 5.77
CA ARG A 60 7.32 1.39 7.07
C ARG A 60 8.45 2.41 6.92
N LEU A 61 9.43 2.16 6.06
CA LEU A 61 10.54 3.08 5.83
C LEU A 61 10.09 4.39 5.17
N LEU A 62 9.20 4.30 4.17
CA LEU A 62 8.56 5.46 3.55
C LEU A 62 7.80 6.30 4.57
N TYR A 63 6.98 5.64 5.39
CA TYR A 63 6.20 6.30 6.43
C TYR A 63 7.09 7.02 7.45
N ASN A 64 8.18 6.37 7.89
CA ASN A 64 9.14 6.95 8.82
C ASN A 64 9.93 8.11 8.19
N ALA A 65 10.15 8.08 6.88
CA ALA A 65 10.77 9.17 6.12
C ALA A 65 9.82 10.36 5.85
N GLY A 66 8.56 10.28 6.29
CA GLY A 66 7.57 11.36 6.18
C GLY A 66 6.57 11.17 5.04
N TYR A 67 6.72 10.16 4.19
CA TYR A 67 5.78 9.86 3.10
C TYR A 67 4.66 8.97 3.61
N ARG A 68 3.52 9.58 3.99
CA ARG A 68 2.41 8.85 4.62
C ARG A 68 1.28 8.53 3.65
N SER A 69 1.27 9.20 2.51
CA SER A 69 0.25 9.05 1.49
C SER A 69 0.84 8.93 0.08
N PRO A 70 0.10 8.34 -0.88
CA PRO A 70 0.44 8.39 -2.30
C PRO A 70 0.70 9.82 -2.81
N GLN A 71 0.00 10.81 -2.26
CA GLN A 71 0.17 12.22 -2.61
C GLN A 71 1.52 12.78 -2.14
N ASP A 72 2.01 12.34 -0.99
CA ASP A 72 3.35 12.72 -0.51
C ASP A 72 4.43 12.12 -1.41
N LEU A 73 4.25 10.86 -1.82
CA LEU A 73 5.16 10.18 -2.75
C LEU A 73 5.16 10.84 -4.13
N ALA A 74 4.02 11.34 -4.59
CA ALA A 74 3.91 12.02 -5.88
C ALA A 74 4.71 13.33 -5.95
N LYS A 75 4.93 13.98 -4.81
CA LYS A 75 5.74 15.21 -4.69
C LYS A 75 7.23 14.92 -4.53
N ALA A 76 7.58 13.69 -4.20
CA ALA A 76 8.96 13.28 -3.98
C ALA A 76 9.70 13.13 -5.30
N SER A 77 10.95 13.58 -5.33
CA SER A 77 11.87 13.33 -6.44
C SER A 77 12.49 11.93 -6.35
N ILE A 78 12.99 11.41 -7.49
CA ILE A 78 13.67 10.11 -7.53
C ILE A 78 14.85 10.07 -6.54
N THR A 79 15.62 11.16 -6.46
CA THR A 79 16.80 11.24 -5.59
C THR A 79 16.40 11.16 -4.11
N GLU A 80 15.31 11.82 -3.71
CA GLU A 80 14.78 11.73 -2.35
C GLU A 80 14.31 10.32 -1.98
N LEU A 81 13.59 9.65 -2.89
CA LEU A 81 13.14 8.27 -2.67
C LEU A 81 14.31 7.29 -2.58
N THR A 82 15.37 7.47 -3.37
CA THR A 82 16.56 6.60 -3.34
C THR A 82 17.43 6.76 -2.10
N ARG A 83 17.27 7.86 -1.33
CA ARG A 83 17.94 8.01 -0.04
C ARG A 83 17.37 7.07 1.03
N ILE A 84 16.16 6.56 0.81
CA ILE A 84 15.49 5.66 1.75
C ILE A 84 16.10 4.27 1.60
N PRO A 85 16.55 3.64 2.71
CA PRO A 85 17.08 2.29 2.65
C PRO A 85 16.09 1.34 1.97
N THR A 86 16.59 0.38 1.18
CA THR A 86 15.81 -0.63 0.43
C THR A 86 15.02 -0.13 -0.80
N ILE A 87 15.02 1.18 -1.08
CA ILE A 87 14.41 1.77 -2.28
C ILE A 87 15.51 2.09 -3.29
N GLY A 88 15.63 1.25 -4.32
CA GLY A 88 16.52 1.50 -5.44
C GLY A 88 15.89 2.42 -6.49
N VAL A 89 16.69 2.86 -7.46
CA VAL A 89 16.28 3.74 -8.56
C VAL A 89 15.09 3.14 -9.33
N GLU A 90 15.10 1.84 -9.61
CA GLU A 90 14.01 1.16 -10.31
C GLU A 90 12.71 1.16 -9.51
N THR A 91 12.80 0.96 -8.18
CA THR A 91 11.63 1.00 -7.31
C THR A 91 11.08 2.42 -7.21
N ALA A 92 11.93 3.42 -7.07
CA ALA A 92 11.53 4.83 -7.06
C ALA A 92 10.83 5.24 -8.37
N LYS A 93 11.38 4.83 -9.52
CA LYS A 93 10.75 5.03 -10.83
C LYS A 93 9.41 4.30 -10.94
N SER A 94 9.33 3.04 -10.50
CA SER A 94 8.08 2.28 -10.51
C SER A 94 6.99 2.95 -9.67
N ILE A 95 7.34 3.44 -8.48
CA ILE A 95 6.42 4.17 -7.59
C ILE A 95 5.86 5.42 -8.28
N LEU A 96 6.74 6.28 -8.81
CA LEU A 96 6.31 7.52 -9.47
C LEU A 96 5.52 7.24 -10.76
N LYS A 97 5.86 6.17 -11.49
CA LYS A 97 5.10 5.72 -12.68
C LYS A 97 3.69 5.27 -12.31
N GLN A 98 3.52 4.47 -11.26
CA GLN A 98 2.21 4.03 -10.77
C GLN A 98 1.34 5.21 -10.30
N LEU A 99 1.97 6.28 -9.80
CA LEU A 99 1.30 7.52 -9.41
C LEU A 99 1.03 8.47 -10.59
N GLY A 100 1.43 8.12 -11.80
CA GLY A 100 1.26 8.96 -12.99
C GLY A 100 2.21 10.16 -13.07
N MET A 101 3.23 10.22 -12.21
CA MET A 101 4.23 11.29 -12.18
C MET A 101 5.32 11.12 -13.23
N LEU A 102 5.47 9.90 -13.78
CA LEU A 102 6.33 9.60 -14.92
C LEU A 102 5.46 9.26 -16.14
N SER A 103 5.20 10.25 -16.98
CA SER A 103 4.70 10.01 -18.34
C SER A 103 5.87 9.64 -19.25
N GLU A 104 5.66 8.79 -20.27
CA GLU A 104 6.70 8.29 -21.20
C GLU A 104 7.47 9.36 -22.02
N LYS A 105 7.36 10.65 -21.68
CA LYS A 105 7.94 11.77 -22.44
C LYS A 105 9.40 12.14 -22.10
N GLU A 106 10.15 11.25 -21.48
CA GLU A 106 11.62 11.31 -21.46
C GLU A 106 12.24 9.98 -21.92
N ARG A 107 11.72 9.42 -23.01
CA ARG A 107 12.61 8.71 -23.94
C ARG A 107 13.59 9.75 -24.48
N LEU A 108 14.73 9.91 -23.80
CA LEU A 108 15.83 10.71 -24.30
C LEU A 108 16.23 10.23 -25.71
N PRO A 109 16.64 11.16 -26.59
CA PRO A 109 17.00 10.92 -27.99
C PRO A 109 18.17 9.95 -28.18
#